data_AF-A0A1H8CK27-F1
#
_entry.id   AF-A0A1H8CK27-F1
#
_cell.length_a   1.000
_cell.length_b   1.000
_cell.length_c   1.000
_cell.angle_alpha   90.00
_cell.angle_beta   90.00
_cell.angle_gamma   90.00
#
_symmetry.space_group_name_H-M   'P 1'
#
loop_
_entity.id
_entity.type
_entity.pdbx_description
1 polymer ?
#
loop_
_entity_poly.entity_id
_entity_poly.type
_entity_poly.pdbx_seq_one_letter_code
_entity_poly.pdbx_strand_id
1 'polypeptide(L)'
;MESIPDTSAPCAAEIVVASASVLAACAEGWMLVGWPPVVIVGGSGAIGLLLWLRTYRHGPVSPAVILPPFLLTVAMLEVHMAEEYLAGFAPAMSRLFDIGWTERGFLLVFAFAGPAIYALTALGLFRGVRLAGFVAAFIFVGPGAAEFTHFLFPLLTPAIDPDLSATITRQVADGTLVADMGNHWIGVTGRYYFPGLYTAVMPMVPGIWGVVSTLRAKRRASSG
;
A
#
# COMPACT_ATOMS: atom_id res chain seq x y z
N MET A 1 15.41 -42.99 2.64
CA MET A 1 15.43 -41.81 3.54
C MET A 1 15.54 -40.61 2.61
N GLU A 2 14.40 -40.07 2.20
CA GLU A 2 14.33 -38.95 1.25
C GLU A 2 14.85 -37.70 1.97
N SER A 3 15.90 -37.08 1.42
CA SER A 3 16.46 -35.86 1.99
C SER A 3 15.42 -34.75 1.94
N ILE A 4 14.92 -34.34 3.10
CA ILE A 4 14.09 -33.15 3.22
C ILE A 4 14.93 -31.98 2.66
N PRO A 5 14.49 -31.29 1.59
CA PRO A 5 15.26 -30.21 1.02
C PRO A 5 15.49 -29.14 2.09
N ASP A 6 16.72 -28.66 2.20
CA ASP A 6 17.07 -27.54 3.06
C ASP A 6 16.28 -26.31 2.60
N THR A 7 15.30 -25.90 3.41
CA THR A 7 14.37 -24.79 3.15
C THR A 7 14.87 -23.47 3.74
N SER A 8 16.16 -23.36 4.02
CA SER A 8 16.78 -22.11 4.47
C SER A 8 16.86 -21.09 3.31
N ALA A 9 16.55 -19.84 3.65
CA ALA A 9 16.50 -18.62 2.82
C ALA A 9 15.53 -18.62 1.62
N PRO A 10 14.86 -17.48 1.29
CA PRO A 10 14.09 -17.38 0.06
C PRO A 10 14.96 -17.84 -1.11
N CYS A 11 14.41 -18.70 -1.98
CA CYS A 11 15.16 -19.16 -3.13
C CYS A 11 15.42 -17.96 -4.06
N ALA A 12 16.53 -17.98 -4.80
CA ALA A 12 16.83 -16.97 -5.81
C ALA A 12 15.64 -16.70 -6.75
N ALA A 13 14.87 -17.74 -7.10
CA ALA A 13 13.65 -17.61 -7.90
C ALA A 13 12.56 -16.75 -7.22
N GLU A 14 12.32 -16.92 -5.91
CA GLU A 14 11.30 -16.15 -5.19
C GLU A 14 11.71 -14.67 -5.07
N ILE A 15 13.01 -14.42 -4.88
CA ILE A 15 13.57 -13.06 -4.86
C ILE A 15 13.38 -12.39 -6.21
N VAL A 16 13.73 -13.10 -7.30
CA VAL A 16 13.52 -12.60 -8.67
C VAL A 16 12.05 -12.28 -8.92
N VAL A 17 11.13 -13.17 -8.52
CA VAL A 17 9.69 -12.93 -8.65
C VAL A 17 9.26 -11.70 -7.86
N ALA A 18 9.61 -11.59 -6.57
CA ALA A 18 9.25 -10.46 -5.74
C ALA A 18 9.80 -9.13 -6.29
N SER A 19 11.07 -9.10 -6.69
CA SER A 19 11.69 -7.91 -7.29
C SER A 19 11.06 -7.56 -8.64
N ALA A 20 10.80 -8.54 -9.50
CA ALA A 20 10.14 -8.33 -10.78
C ALA A 20 8.72 -7.78 -10.59
N SER A 21 7.96 -8.28 -9.61
CA SER A 21 6.62 -7.75 -9.28
C SER A 21 6.67 -6.29 -8.86
N VAL A 22 7.64 -5.88 -8.04
CA VAL A 22 7.79 -4.45 -7.65
C VAL A 22 8.12 -3.59 -8.86
N LEU A 23 9.07 -4.02 -9.70
CA LEU A 23 9.46 -3.27 -10.90
C LEU A 23 8.33 -3.17 -11.91
N ALA A 24 7.58 -4.27 -12.12
CA ALA A 24 6.41 -4.29 -12.99
C ALA A 24 5.33 -3.33 -12.47
N ALA A 25 4.99 -3.39 -11.18
CA ALA A 25 4.01 -2.47 -10.58
C ALA A 25 4.44 -1.00 -10.68
N CYS A 26 5.74 -0.71 -10.53
CA CYS A 26 6.27 0.65 -10.73
C CYS A 26 6.17 1.09 -12.19
N ALA A 27 6.53 0.22 -13.14
CA ALA A 27 6.44 0.51 -14.57
C ALA A 27 4.98 0.75 -14.99
N GLU A 28 4.06 -0.13 -14.57
CA GLU A 28 2.62 0.02 -14.81
C GLU A 28 2.08 1.30 -14.17
N GLY A 29 2.42 1.57 -12.90
CA GLY A 29 2.01 2.79 -12.21
C GLY A 29 2.51 4.06 -12.91
N TRP A 30 3.76 4.05 -13.38
CA TRP A 30 4.31 5.15 -14.18
C TRP A 30 3.55 5.36 -15.49
N MET A 31 3.31 4.27 -16.23
CA MET A 31 2.71 4.32 -17.57
C MET A 31 1.21 4.65 -17.55
N LEU A 32 0.50 4.22 -16.51
CA LEU A 32 -0.96 4.33 -16.44
C LEU A 32 -1.46 5.49 -15.59
N VAL A 33 -0.60 6.05 -14.72
CA VAL A 33 -1.01 7.08 -13.75
C VAL A 33 0.03 8.20 -13.67
N GLY A 34 1.31 7.85 -13.52
CA GLY A 34 2.40 8.81 -13.42
C GLY A 34 3.38 8.48 -12.29
N TRP A 35 4.14 9.48 -11.87
CA TRP A 35 5.23 9.27 -10.91
C TRP A 35 4.80 8.93 -9.46
N PRO A 36 3.67 9.40 -8.90
CA PRO A 36 3.38 9.18 -7.48
C PRO A 36 3.27 7.68 -7.09
N PRO A 37 2.60 6.81 -7.87
CA PRO A 37 2.61 5.36 -7.61
C PRO A 37 4.01 4.75 -7.58
N VAL A 38 4.99 5.25 -8.36
CA VAL A 38 6.37 4.74 -8.32
C VAL A 38 7.01 4.99 -6.96
N VAL A 39 6.76 6.15 -6.37
CA VAL A 39 7.31 6.50 -5.05
C VAL A 39 6.61 5.68 -3.95
N ILE A 40 5.29 5.61 -3.99
CA ILE A 40 4.49 4.94 -2.96
C ILE A 40 4.66 3.42 -3.03
N VAL A 41 4.38 2.82 -4.20
CA VAL A 41 4.45 1.37 -4.42
C VAL A 41 5.89 0.90 -4.46
N GLY A 42 6.79 1.63 -5.14
CA GLY A 42 8.21 1.26 -5.22
C GLY A 42 8.92 1.39 -3.89
N GLY A 43 8.69 2.49 -3.15
CA GLY A 43 9.24 2.68 -1.80
C GLY A 43 8.75 1.61 -0.83
N SER A 44 7.43 1.36 -0.81
CA SER A 44 6.84 0.32 0.04
C SER A 44 7.29 -1.09 -0.36
N GLY A 45 7.41 -1.35 -1.66
CA GLY A 45 7.88 -2.61 -2.23
C GLY A 45 9.33 -2.90 -1.87
N ALA A 46 10.21 -1.89 -1.94
CA ALA A 46 11.61 -2.02 -1.54
C ALA A 46 11.75 -2.30 -0.04
N ILE A 47 11.06 -1.53 0.82
CA ILE A 47 11.08 -1.76 2.27
C ILE A 47 10.45 -3.12 2.62
N GLY A 48 9.34 -3.47 1.99
CA GLY A 48 8.67 -4.77 2.15
C GLY A 48 9.57 -5.94 1.75
N LEU A 49 10.30 -5.81 0.63
CA LEU A 49 11.29 -6.80 0.19
C LEU A 49 12.40 -6.97 1.24
N LEU A 50 12.95 -5.88 1.76
CA LEU A 50 13.98 -5.92 2.81
C LEU A 50 13.46 -6.58 4.10
N LEU A 51 12.25 -6.24 4.53
CA LEU A 51 11.61 -6.84 5.71
C LEU A 51 11.39 -8.34 5.52
N TRP A 52 10.88 -8.73 4.35
CA TRP A 52 10.65 -10.13 4.01
C TRP A 52 11.96 -10.93 3.99
N LEU A 53 12.99 -10.43 3.30
CA LEU A 53 14.32 -11.07 3.28
C LEU A 53 14.88 -11.26 4.70
N ARG A 54 14.67 -10.29 5.59
CA ARG A 54 15.12 -10.36 6.99
C ARG A 54 14.33 -11.37 7.82
N THR A 55 13.03 -11.49 7.59
CA THR A 55 12.14 -12.30 8.43
C THR A 55 11.97 -13.74 7.94
N TYR A 56 12.11 -13.99 6.64
CA TYR A 56 11.89 -15.30 5.99
C TYR A 56 13.17 -16.06 5.63
N ARG A 57 14.35 -15.55 6.03
CA ARG A 57 15.67 -16.20 5.81
C ARG A 57 15.76 -17.63 6.36
N HIS A 58 14.92 -18.02 7.31
CA HIS A 58 14.98 -19.36 7.91
C HIS A 58 13.62 -20.09 7.85
N GLY A 59 12.81 -19.74 6.85
CA GLY A 59 11.49 -20.32 6.64
C GLY A 59 10.35 -19.34 6.94
N PRO A 60 9.10 -19.77 6.70
CA PRO A 60 7.91 -18.95 6.92
C PRO A 60 7.74 -18.52 8.37
N VAL A 61 7.26 -17.29 8.59
CA VAL A 61 6.78 -16.85 9.90
C VAL A 61 5.51 -17.63 10.26
N SER A 62 5.40 -18.06 11.52
CA SER A 62 4.23 -18.78 12.01
C SER A 62 2.93 -18.03 11.68
N PRO A 63 1.90 -18.70 11.12
CA PRO A 63 0.60 -18.09 10.83
C PRO A 63 -0.01 -17.41 12.07
N ALA A 64 0.17 -17.99 13.26
CA ALA A 64 -0.35 -17.43 14.51
C ALA A 64 0.26 -16.06 14.88
N VAL A 65 1.42 -15.71 14.31
CA VAL A 65 2.08 -14.41 14.52
C VAL A 65 1.66 -13.40 13.45
N ILE A 66 1.65 -13.80 12.18
CA ILE A 66 1.51 -12.87 11.06
C ILE A 66 0.05 -12.67 10.62
N LEU A 67 -0.81 -13.70 10.70
CA LEU A 67 -2.20 -13.60 10.23
C LEU A 67 -3.04 -12.61 11.04
N PRO A 68 -2.98 -12.58 12.39
CA PRO A 68 -3.82 -11.64 13.15
C PRO A 68 -3.59 -10.16 12.78
N PRO A 69 -2.34 -9.63 12.78
CA PRO A 69 -2.12 -8.27 12.32
C PRO A 69 -2.46 -8.10 10.84
N PHE A 70 -2.17 -9.09 9.98
CA PHE A 70 -2.48 -9.01 8.55
C PHE A 70 -3.97 -8.81 8.28
N LEU A 71 -4.81 -9.69 8.83
CA LEU A 71 -6.25 -9.62 8.64
C LEU A 71 -6.85 -8.34 9.26
N LEU A 72 -6.30 -7.88 10.38
CA LEU A 72 -6.72 -6.62 10.99
C LEU A 72 -6.31 -5.41 10.13
N THR A 73 -5.11 -5.39 9.56
CA THR A 73 -4.69 -4.36 8.58
C THR A 73 -5.63 -4.34 7.40
N VAL A 74 -5.93 -5.48 6.79
CA VAL A 74 -6.83 -5.57 5.64
C VAL A 74 -8.23 -5.07 6.00
N ALA A 75 -8.81 -5.53 7.11
CA ALA A 75 -10.14 -5.09 7.52
C ALA A 75 -10.22 -3.57 7.78
N MET A 76 -9.19 -3.00 8.41
CA MET A 76 -9.12 -1.56 8.64
C MET A 76 -8.84 -0.77 7.36
N LEU A 77 -8.10 -1.36 6.42
CA LEU A 77 -7.86 -0.78 5.12
C LEU A 77 -9.16 -0.67 4.31
N GLU A 78 -10.04 -1.68 4.34
CA GLU A 78 -11.36 -1.58 3.69
C GLU A 78 -12.20 -0.42 4.24
N VAL A 79 -12.16 -0.20 5.56
CA VAL A 79 -12.84 0.94 6.19
C VAL A 79 -12.22 2.26 5.74
N HIS A 80 -10.89 2.32 5.63
CA HIS A 80 -10.17 3.48 5.13
C HIS A 80 -10.51 3.80 3.67
N MET A 81 -10.52 2.79 2.79
CA MET A 81 -10.91 2.92 1.38
C MET A 81 -12.36 3.40 1.23
N ALA A 82 -13.25 3.02 2.15
CA ALA A 82 -14.62 3.51 2.15
C ALA A 82 -14.68 5.03 2.44
N GLU A 83 -13.90 5.54 3.39
CA GLU A 83 -13.79 6.99 3.62
C GLU A 83 -13.23 7.69 2.38
N GLU A 84 -12.13 7.18 1.83
CA GLU A 84 -11.47 7.74 0.65
C GLU A 84 -12.40 7.83 -0.57
N TYR A 85 -13.18 6.78 -0.82
CA TYR A 85 -14.18 6.77 -1.89
C TYR A 85 -15.25 7.84 -1.64
N LEU A 86 -15.86 7.86 -0.45
CA LEU A 86 -16.93 8.81 -0.13
C LEU A 86 -16.48 10.27 -0.14
N ALA A 87 -15.20 10.52 0.15
CA ALA A 87 -14.62 11.85 0.20
C ALA A 87 -13.90 12.27 -1.10
N GLY A 88 -13.85 11.41 -2.13
CA GLY A 88 -13.27 11.74 -3.43
C GLY A 88 -11.74 11.77 -3.45
N PHE A 89 -11.08 10.82 -2.77
CA PHE A 89 -9.62 10.73 -2.72
C PHE A 89 -8.96 10.71 -4.10
N ALA A 90 -9.47 9.90 -5.02
CA ALA A 90 -8.83 9.72 -6.32
C ALA A 90 -8.85 11.00 -7.18
N PRO A 91 -10.00 11.69 -7.35
CA PRO A 91 -10.02 13.04 -7.92
C PRO A 91 -9.13 14.05 -7.19
N ALA A 92 -9.08 14.02 -5.85
CA ALA A 92 -8.21 14.92 -5.07
C ALA A 92 -6.71 14.68 -5.36
N MET A 93 -6.29 13.42 -5.47
CA MET A 93 -4.92 13.05 -5.85
C MET A 93 -4.57 13.49 -7.28
N SER A 94 -5.53 13.38 -8.19
CA SER A 94 -5.38 13.88 -9.57
C SER A 94 -5.12 15.38 -9.60
N ARG A 95 -5.85 16.15 -8.78
CA ARG A 95 -5.60 17.59 -8.65
C ARG A 95 -4.25 17.92 -8.02
N LEU A 96 -3.87 17.13 -7.01
CA LEU A 96 -2.66 17.34 -6.24
C LEU A 96 -1.41 17.13 -7.10
N PHE A 97 -1.41 16.10 -7.95
CA PHE A 97 -0.22 15.67 -8.70
C PHE A 97 -0.31 15.81 -10.22
N ASP A 98 -1.44 16.29 -10.76
CA ASP A 98 -1.70 16.38 -12.20
C ASP A 98 -1.57 15.01 -12.91
N ILE A 99 -2.33 14.02 -12.40
CA ILE A 99 -2.32 12.61 -12.85
C ILE A 99 -3.72 12.11 -13.21
N GLY A 100 -3.82 11.11 -14.09
CA GLY A 100 -5.08 10.51 -14.54
C GLY A 100 -5.75 9.53 -13.55
N TRP A 101 -5.75 9.83 -12.25
CA TRP A 101 -6.25 8.91 -11.23
C TRP A 101 -7.76 9.07 -10.97
N THR A 102 -8.57 8.38 -11.79
CA THR A 102 -10.03 8.44 -11.72
C THR A 102 -10.62 7.60 -10.58
N GLU A 103 -11.84 7.93 -10.14
CA GLU A 103 -12.61 7.10 -9.20
C GLU A 103 -12.81 5.65 -9.68
N ARG A 104 -13.04 5.47 -11.00
CA ARG A 104 -13.11 4.13 -11.59
C ARG A 104 -11.80 3.36 -11.42
N GLY A 105 -10.66 4.01 -11.66
CA GLY A 105 -9.34 3.42 -11.45
C GLY A 105 -9.11 3.04 -10.00
N PHE A 106 -9.47 3.93 -9.08
CA PHE A 106 -9.44 3.68 -7.64
C PHE A 106 -10.23 2.44 -7.24
N LEU A 107 -11.48 2.29 -7.68
CA LEU A 107 -12.29 1.12 -7.35
C LEU A 107 -11.69 -0.17 -7.91
N LEU A 108 -11.28 -0.17 -9.18
CA LEU A 108 -10.67 -1.35 -9.81
C LEU A 108 -9.43 -1.83 -9.05
N VAL A 109 -8.57 -0.91 -8.60
CA VAL A 109 -7.33 -1.25 -7.91
C VAL A 109 -7.57 -1.55 -6.43
N PHE A 110 -8.20 -0.65 -5.68
CA PHE A 110 -8.26 -0.75 -4.23
C PHE A 110 -9.51 -1.45 -3.69
N ALA A 111 -10.64 -1.44 -4.39
CA ALA A 111 -11.85 -2.12 -3.94
C ALA A 111 -12.01 -3.54 -4.50
N PHE A 112 -11.32 -3.86 -5.60
CA PHE A 112 -11.44 -5.18 -6.26
C PHE A 112 -10.12 -5.94 -6.35
N ALA A 113 -9.10 -5.41 -7.02
CA ALA A 113 -7.84 -6.14 -7.21
C ALA A 113 -7.07 -6.32 -5.88
N GLY A 114 -6.95 -5.26 -5.09
CA GLY A 114 -6.31 -5.27 -3.77
C GLY A 114 -6.91 -6.32 -2.84
N PRO A 115 -8.23 -6.29 -2.55
CA PRO A 115 -8.87 -7.25 -1.66
C PRO A 115 -8.75 -8.70 -2.14
N ALA A 116 -8.78 -8.94 -3.46
CA ALA A 116 -8.51 -10.26 -4.02
C ALA A 116 -7.07 -10.73 -3.72
N ILE A 117 -6.07 -9.87 -3.91
CA ILE A 117 -4.67 -10.14 -3.56
C ILE A 117 -4.53 -10.37 -2.05
N TYR A 118 -5.24 -9.61 -1.22
CA TYR A 118 -5.19 -9.72 0.24
C TYR A 118 -5.77 -11.04 0.72
N ALA A 119 -6.89 -11.49 0.16
CA ALA A 119 -7.49 -12.78 0.47
C ALA A 119 -6.56 -13.95 0.08
N LEU A 120 -5.97 -13.89 -1.12
CA LEU A 120 -4.99 -14.89 -1.57
C LEU A 120 -3.74 -14.89 -0.70
N THR A 121 -3.30 -13.71 -0.25
CA THR A 121 -2.18 -13.55 0.68
C THR A 121 -2.50 -14.18 2.03
N ALA A 122 -3.69 -13.96 2.60
CA ALA A 122 -4.11 -14.62 3.83
C ALA A 122 -4.08 -16.15 3.72
N LEU A 123 -4.60 -16.70 2.61
CA LEU A 123 -4.53 -18.13 2.34
C LEU A 123 -3.09 -18.63 2.23
N GLY A 124 -2.24 -17.89 1.50
CA GLY A 124 -0.82 -18.19 1.37
C GLY A 124 -0.08 -18.17 2.71
N LEU A 125 -0.34 -17.18 3.56
CA LEU A 125 0.21 -17.08 4.91
C LEU A 125 -0.24 -18.25 5.78
N PHE A 126 -1.53 -18.63 5.73
CA PHE A 126 -2.06 -19.79 6.45
C PHE A 126 -1.38 -21.10 6.02
N ARG A 127 -1.07 -21.24 4.73
CA ARG A 127 -0.39 -22.41 4.16
C ARG A 127 1.14 -22.34 4.22
N GLY A 128 1.72 -21.29 4.80
CA GLY A 128 3.17 -21.13 4.89
C GLY A 128 3.86 -20.84 3.55
N VAL A 129 3.15 -20.31 2.56
CA VAL A 129 3.73 -19.88 1.28
C VAL A 129 4.64 -18.67 1.52
N ARG A 130 5.91 -18.77 1.14
CA ARG A 130 6.92 -17.74 1.46
C ARG A 130 6.66 -16.43 0.76
N LEU A 131 6.25 -16.47 -0.51
CA LEU A 131 5.93 -15.27 -1.28
C LEU A 131 4.73 -14.49 -0.71
N ALA A 132 3.79 -15.17 -0.05
CA ALA A 132 2.72 -14.49 0.68
C ALA A 132 3.28 -13.63 1.84
N GLY A 133 4.40 -14.03 2.42
CA GLY A 133 5.15 -13.22 3.39
C GLY A 133 5.70 -11.92 2.80
N PHE A 134 6.12 -11.92 1.52
CA PHE A 134 6.56 -10.72 0.84
C PHE A 134 5.39 -9.76 0.63
N VAL A 135 4.27 -10.28 0.10
CA VAL A 135 3.06 -9.48 -0.13
C VAL A 135 2.54 -8.92 1.20
N ALA A 136 2.54 -9.70 2.27
CA ALA A 136 2.19 -9.24 3.61
C ALA A 136 3.14 -8.14 4.13
N ALA A 137 4.46 -8.27 3.93
CA ALA A 137 5.43 -7.25 4.30
C ALA A 137 5.21 -5.95 3.51
N PHE A 138 4.91 -6.04 2.21
CA PHE A 138 4.51 -4.90 1.39
C PHE A 138 3.25 -4.23 1.96
N ILE A 139 2.21 -5.01 2.29
CA ILE A 139 0.93 -4.50 2.82
C ILE A 139 1.13 -3.82 4.18
N PHE A 140 1.91 -4.40 5.09
CA PHE A 140 2.21 -3.77 6.36
C PHE A 140 2.95 -2.44 6.23
N VAL A 141 3.78 -2.29 5.18
CA VAL A 141 4.54 -1.06 4.96
C VAL A 141 3.73 -0.03 4.20
N GLY A 142 3.18 -0.36 3.02
CA GLY A 142 2.48 0.59 2.17
C GLY A 142 1.10 0.92 2.76
N PRO A 143 0.07 0.12 2.44
CA PRO A 143 -1.28 0.32 2.97
C PRO A 143 -1.40 0.30 4.51
N GLY A 144 -0.40 -0.22 5.21
CA GLY A 144 -0.29 -0.15 6.65
C GLY A 144 0.38 1.15 7.08
N ALA A 145 1.71 1.15 7.17
CA ALA A 145 2.45 2.25 7.79
C ALA A 145 2.47 3.54 6.95
N ALA A 146 2.52 3.45 5.61
CA ALA A 146 2.73 4.60 4.72
C ALA A 146 1.51 5.52 4.62
N GLU A 147 0.33 5.11 5.11
CA GLU A 147 -0.86 5.96 5.19
C GLU A 147 -0.66 7.23 6.03
N PHE A 148 0.45 7.34 6.75
CA PHE A 148 0.86 8.61 7.36
C PHE A 148 0.95 9.77 6.33
N THR A 149 1.10 9.48 5.03
CA THR A 149 1.12 10.49 3.97
C THR A 149 -0.16 11.32 3.91
N HIS A 150 -1.30 10.78 4.37
CA HIS A 150 -2.55 11.55 4.48
C HIS A 150 -2.42 12.78 5.37
N PHE A 151 -1.53 12.76 6.36
CA PHE A 151 -1.25 13.93 7.20
C PHE A 151 -0.40 14.99 6.47
N LEU A 152 0.23 14.64 5.36
CA LEU A 152 1.06 15.55 4.57
C LEU A 152 0.26 16.19 3.43
N PHE A 153 -0.69 15.47 2.82
CA PHE A 153 -1.42 15.95 1.65
C PHE A 153 -2.12 17.32 1.81
N PRO A 154 -2.79 17.66 2.93
CA PRO A 154 -3.38 19.00 3.10
C PRO A 154 -2.35 20.14 3.08
N LEU A 155 -1.08 19.84 3.32
CA LEU A 155 0.02 20.82 3.37
C LEU A 155 0.65 21.05 1.99
N LEU A 156 0.42 20.15 1.04
CA LEU A 156 0.98 20.22 -0.30
C LEU A 156 0.11 21.11 -1.19
N THR A 157 0.75 22.05 -1.88
CA THR A 157 0.08 22.87 -2.91
C THR A 157 -0.25 21.99 -4.11
N PRO A 158 -1.52 21.97 -4.58
CA PRO A 158 -1.90 21.13 -5.69
C PRO A 158 -1.34 21.69 -7.00
N ALA A 159 -0.98 20.78 -7.90
CA ALA A 159 -0.46 21.13 -9.22
C ALA A 159 -1.50 21.87 -10.08
N ILE A 160 -2.79 21.58 -9.89
CA ILE A 160 -3.89 22.14 -10.67
C ILE A 160 -4.68 23.17 -9.84
N ASP A 161 -4.70 24.41 -10.34
CA ASP A 161 -5.53 25.53 -9.86
C ASP A 161 -5.53 25.68 -8.33
N PRO A 162 -4.37 25.92 -7.68
CA PRO A 162 -4.24 25.90 -6.22
C PRO A 162 -5.08 26.93 -5.49
N ASP A 163 -5.30 28.10 -6.10
CA ASP A 163 -6.04 29.21 -5.52
C ASP A 163 -7.57 29.07 -5.69
N LEU A 164 -8.04 28.03 -6.40
CA LEU A 164 -9.46 27.79 -6.64
C LEU A 164 -10.01 26.79 -5.62
N SER A 165 -10.94 27.22 -4.77
CA SER A 165 -11.59 26.33 -3.79
C SER A 165 -12.67 25.42 -4.39
N ALA A 166 -13.21 25.79 -5.56
CA ALA A 166 -14.25 25.02 -6.22
C ALA A 166 -13.73 23.68 -6.74
N THR A 167 -14.60 22.68 -6.73
CA THR A 167 -14.41 21.41 -7.43
C THR A 167 -14.38 21.64 -8.94
N ILE A 168 -13.49 20.95 -9.65
CA ILE A 168 -13.33 21.09 -11.11
C ILE A 168 -13.37 19.74 -11.83
N THR A 169 -13.75 19.78 -13.10
CA THR A 169 -13.66 18.65 -14.03
C THR A 169 -12.88 19.10 -15.25
N ARG A 170 -11.75 18.45 -15.54
CA ARG A 170 -10.92 18.78 -16.71
C ARG A 170 -9.99 17.62 -17.07
N GLN A 171 -9.34 17.75 -18.23
CA GLN A 171 -8.22 16.89 -18.59
C GLN A 171 -6.99 17.28 -17.78
N VAL A 172 -6.29 16.27 -17.29
CA VAL A 172 -4.97 16.35 -16.63
C VAL A 172 -3.83 16.18 -17.65
N ALA A 173 -2.57 16.23 -17.22
CA ALA A 173 -1.39 16.19 -18.08
C ALA A 173 -1.35 15.04 -19.11
N ASP A 174 -1.87 13.86 -18.76
CA ASP A 174 -1.89 12.69 -19.64
C ASP A 174 -3.09 12.65 -20.62
N GLY A 175 -3.96 13.67 -20.59
CA GLY A 175 -5.17 13.77 -21.41
C GLY A 175 -6.40 13.08 -20.82
N THR A 176 -6.28 12.40 -19.68
CA THR A 176 -7.41 11.75 -18.99
C THR A 176 -8.35 12.81 -18.43
N LEU A 177 -9.65 12.69 -18.75
CA LEU A 177 -10.69 13.51 -18.11
C LEU A 177 -10.94 13.00 -16.69
N VAL A 178 -10.67 13.83 -15.69
CA VAL A 178 -10.97 13.53 -14.28
C VAL A 178 -12.09 14.47 -13.83
N ALA A 179 -13.17 13.86 -13.34
CA ALA A 179 -14.31 14.58 -12.77
C ALA A 179 -14.12 14.83 -11.27
N ASP A 180 -14.77 15.88 -10.79
CA ASP A 180 -14.97 16.17 -9.37
C ASP A 180 -13.69 16.30 -8.52
N MET A 181 -12.65 16.91 -9.11
CA MET A 181 -11.38 17.18 -8.44
C MET A 181 -11.49 18.27 -7.36
N GLY A 182 -11.69 17.85 -6.11
CA GLY A 182 -11.72 18.73 -4.93
C GLY A 182 -10.36 19.34 -4.58
N ASN A 183 -10.37 20.55 -3.99
CA ASN A 183 -9.17 21.17 -3.42
C ASN A 183 -9.14 20.95 -1.91
N HIS A 184 -8.05 20.38 -1.40
CA HIS A 184 -7.84 20.06 0.01
C HIS A 184 -6.65 20.78 0.63
N TRP A 185 -6.05 21.70 -0.11
CA TRP A 185 -4.90 22.46 0.38
C TRP A 185 -5.34 23.44 1.47
N ILE A 186 -4.63 23.41 2.59
CA ILE A 186 -4.94 24.29 3.73
C ILE A 186 -4.78 25.76 3.36
N GLY A 187 -3.91 26.09 2.39
CA GLY A 187 -3.69 27.46 1.93
C GLY A 187 -4.91 28.12 1.30
N VAL A 188 -5.81 27.34 0.70
CA VAL A 188 -7.05 27.85 0.09
C VAL A 188 -8.30 27.53 0.91
N THR A 189 -8.34 26.37 1.57
CA THR A 189 -9.53 25.91 2.30
C THR A 189 -9.57 26.37 3.75
N GLY A 190 -8.41 26.70 4.33
CA GLY A 190 -8.26 26.94 5.77
C GLY A 190 -8.54 25.71 6.65
N ARG A 191 -8.66 24.51 6.06
CA ARG A 191 -9.00 23.26 6.77
C ARG A 191 -7.89 22.24 6.62
N TYR A 192 -7.48 21.63 7.73
CA TYR A 192 -6.54 20.52 7.74
C TYR A 192 -7.31 19.20 7.54
N TYR A 193 -7.60 18.87 6.28
CA TYR A 193 -8.30 17.63 5.91
C TYR A 193 -7.95 17.22 4.48
N PHE A 194 -7.69 15.93 4.28
CA PHE A 194 -7.61 15.27 2.97
C PHE A 194 -8.44 13.99 3.05
N PRO A 195 -9.08 13.52 1.96
CA PRO A 195 -9.80 12.25 1.96
C PRO A 195 -8.95 11.12 2.55
N GLY A 196 -9.49 10.36 3.50
CA GLY A 196 -8.79 9.28 4.19
C GLY A 196 -8.01 9.70 5.45
N LEU A 197 -7.84 11.00 5.73
CA LEU A 197 -7.00 11.47 6.84
C LEU A 197 -7.45 10.96 8.21
N TYR A 198 -8.75 10.89 8.47
CA TYR A 198 -9.25 10.47 9.79
C TYR A 198 -9.14 8.96 10.00
N THR A 199 -9.27 8.17 8.93
CA THR A 199 -9.17 6.71 9.00
C THR A 199 -7.78 6.17 8.71
N ALA A 200 -6.82 6.97 8.22
CA ALA A 200 -5.45 6.54 7.91
C ALA A 200 -4.76 5.79 9.07
N VAL A 201 -5.04 6.18 10.33
CA VAL A 201 -4.49 5.51 11.51
C VAL A 201 -5.00 4.07 11.66
N MET A 202 -6.18 3.76 11.13
CA MET A 202 -6.83 2.46 11.30
C MET A 202 -5.99 1.32 10.71
N PRO A 203 -5.51 1.34 9.45
CA PRO A 203 -4.61 0.32 8.94
C PRO A 203 -3.15 0.49 9.43
N MET A 204 -2.72 1.70 9.80
CA MET A 204 -1.37 1.95 10.33
C MET A 204 -1.07 1.16 11.59
N VAL A 205 -1.96 1.21 12.59
CA VAL A 205 -1.75 0.55 13.88
C VAL A 205 -1.51 -0.97 13.73
N PRO A 206 -2.40 -1.74 13.08
CA PRO A 206 -2.17 -3.16 12.83
C PRO A 206 -1.03 -3.43 11.85
N GLY A 207 -0.78 -2.53 10.89
CA GLY A 207 0.35 -2.64 9.96
C GLY A 207 1.70 -2.60 10.67
N ILE A 208 1.89 -1.60 11.52
CA ILE A 208 3.07 -1.46 12.40
C ILE A 208 3.15 -2.64 13.36
N TRP A 209 2.03 -3.09 13.92
CA TRP A 209 1.99 -4.31 14.75
C TRP A 209 2.47 -5.55 13.98
N GLY A 210 2.08 -5.70 12.72
CA GLY A 210 2.56 -6.76 11.81
C GLY A 210 4.07 -6.73 11.60
N VAL A 211 4.64 -5.55 11.32
CA VAL A 211 6.11 -5.38 11.21
C VAL A 211 6.80 -5.75 12.53
N VAL A 212 6.31 -5.22 13.65
CA VAL A 212 6.94 -5.44 14.96
C VAL A 212 6.85 -6.90 15.40
N SER A 213 5.70 -7.55 15.21
CA SER A 213 5.46 -8.94 15.61
C SER A 213 6.34 -9.91 14.82
N THR A 214 6.43 -9.75 13.50
CA THR A 214 7.29 -10.58 12.63
C THR A 214 8.77 -10.41 12.96
N LEU A 215 9.24 -9.17 13.17
CA LEU A 215 10.62 -8.89 13.58
C LEU A 215 10.96 -9.43 14.97
N ARG A 216 10.02 -9.38 15.93
CA ARG A 216 10.21 -9.93 17.28
C ARG A 216 10.24 -11.46 17.26
N ALA A 217 9.36 -12.10 16.49
CA ALA A 217 9.36 -13.54 16.32
C ALA A 217 10.70 -14.03 15.75
N LYS A 218 11.24 -13.33 14.74
CA LYS A 218 12.55 -13.67 14.18
C LYS A 218 13.68 -13.54 15.21
N ARG A 219 13.69 -12.48 16.02
CA ARG A 219 14.70 -12.29 17.07
C ARG A 219 14.69 -13.41 18.10
N ARG A 220 13.50 -13.83 18.55
CA ARG A 220 13.35 -14.95 19.50
C ARG A 220 13.89 -16.26 18.92
N ALA A 221 13.62 -16.53 17.65
CA ALA A 221 14.11 -17.72 16.95
C ALA A 221 15.62 -17.72 16.66
N SER A 222 16.31 -16.58 16.78
CA SER A 222 17.78 -16.49 16.64
C SER A 222 18.54 -16.51 17.96
N SER A 223 17.84 -16.42 19.09
CA SER A 223 18.43 -16.34 20.44
C SER A 223 18.26 -17.62 21.25
N GLY A 224 17.51 -18.60 20.74
CA GLY A 224 17.43 -19.97 21.26
C GLY A 224 18.10 -20.92 20.29
#